data_AF-A0A1I6SGT9-F1
#
_entry.id   AF-A0A1I6SGT9-F1
#
_cell.length_a   1.000
_cell.length_b   1.000
_cell.length_c   1.000
_cell.angle_alpha   90.00
_cell.angle_beta   90.00
_cell.angle_gamma   90.00
#
_symmetry.space_group_name_H-M   'P 1'
#
loop_
_entity.id
_entity.type
_entity.pdbx_description
1 polymer ?
#
loop_
_entity_poly.entity_id
_entity_poly.type
_entity_poly.pdbx_seq_one_letter_code
_entity_poly.pdbx_strand_id
1 'polypeptide(L)'
;MKKLVFLVAAASLLAISTTSFAATPSKIVVKDKQIQFDVPPNVDKGRTLVPIRALTDSLGASITWNQTSKTATINKWSETVHLTEGKNTAYYMKANQSNKINLDVSVKIINNRVYVPLRFLSQFYGYQVAEIGDSVIVNSPLTPSERNILYRGDLAQARKFVMNYGPKSAHFENKAIPYMHEREGFETTFFFPIGEANRFFLITDDNVSFYELKDDFFVITWQAHIPVGQKDTDQLFLENKVTDATGTKPDNKKDLFFYRTSGLMTSTNITAGKISLDGKITQFGVKRIVGNEVKEESGSLALKLPNETRSEASNQ
;
A
#
# COMPACT_ATOMS: atom_id res chain seq x y z
N MET A 1 28.51 -82.64 13.56
CA MET A 1 28.97 -81.42 12.87
C MET A 1 27.96 -80.29 13.15
N LYS A 2 28.41 -79.17 13.75
CA LYS A 2 27.84 -77.79 13.81
C LYS A 2 26.35 -77.63 14.29
N LYS A 3 25.97 -77.16 15.50
CA LYS A 3 25.97 -75.77 16.08
C LYS A 3 25.52 -74.70 15.05
N LEU A 4 24.62 -73.72 15.22
CA LEU A 4 23.88 -73.03 16.31
C LEU A 4 22.78 -72.14 15.60
N VAL A 5 21.51 -72.06 16.05
CA VAL A 5 20.85 -70.94 16.82
C VAL A 5 20.53 -69.61 16.08
N PHE A 6 19.21 -69.39 15.88
CA PHE A 6 18.35 -68.19 16.06
C PHE A 6 18.80 -66.72 15.81
N LEU A 7 17.93 -66.01 15.05
CA LEU A 7 17.30 -64.70 15.33
C LEU A 7 18.13 -63.40 15.24
N VAL A 8 17.90 -62.60 14.19
CA VAL A 8 17.96 -61.12 14.29
C VAL A 8 16.86 -60.49 13.42
N ALA A 9 16.03 -59.70 14.08
CA ALA A 9 14.89 -58.97 13.57
C ALA A 9 15.28 -57.87 12.57
N ALA A 10 14.50 -57.74 11.50
CA ALA A 10 14.49 -56.56 10.65
C ALA A 10 13.88 -55.38 11.44
N ALA A 11 14.73 -54.56 12.05
CA ALA A 11 14.34 -53.29 12.64
C ALA A 11 14.07 -52.28 11.51
N SER A 12 12.81 -52.18 11.10
CA SER A 12 12.29 -51.09 10.28
C SER A 12 12.51 -49.76 11.01
N LEU A 13 13.45 -48.93 10.54
CA LEU A 13 13.52 -47.53 10.95
C LEU A 13 12.27 -46.82 10.42
N LEU A 14 11.25 -46.71 11.26
CA LEU A 14 10.21 -45.71 11.11
C LEU A 14 10.87 -44.35 11.35
N ALA A 15 11.21 -43.65 10.28
CA ALA A 15 11.49 -42.22 10.34
C ALA A 15 10.19 -41.52 10.74
N ILE A 16 9.99 -41.33 12.04
CA ILE A 16 8.93 -40.48 12.55
C ILE A 16 9.34 -39.06 12.20
N SER A 17 8.85 -38.54 11.07
CA SER A 17 8.89 -37.13 10.77
C SER A 17 8.05 -36.42 11.83
N THR A 18 8.71 -35.88 12.86
CA THR A 18 8.04 -35.05 13.85
C THR A 18 7.49 -33.82 13.14
N THR A 19 6.17 -33.75 13.00
CA THR A 19 5.51 -32.50 12.63
C THR A 19 5.74 -31.52 13.78
N SER A 20 6.68 -30.58 13.61
CA SER A 20 6.85 -29.49 14.55
C SER A 20 5.58 -28.63 14.49
N PHE A 21 4.78 -28.67 15.56
CA PHE A 21 3.70 -27.71 15.73
C PHE A 21 4.34 -26.34 16.00
N ALA A 22 3.90 -25.31 15.26
CA ALA A 22 4.37 -23.95 15.53
C ALA A 22 4.06 -23.61 16.99
N ALA A 23 5.12 -23.38 17.78
CA ALA A 23 4.98 -22.94 19.15
C ALA A 23 4.35 -21.54 19.19
N THR A 24 3.71 -21.20 20.31
CA THR A 24 3.25 -19.81 20.51
C THR A 24 4.47 -18.89 20.48
N PRO A 25 4.46 -17.81 19.69
CA PRO A 25 5.63 -16.96 19.59
C PRO A 25 5.94 -16.32 20.94
N SER A 26 7.23 -16.26 21.29
CA SER A 26 7.66 -15.66 22.56
C SER A 26 7.53 -14.14 22.56
N LYS A 27 7.59 -13.53 21.37
CA LYS A 27 7.47 -12.08 21.17
C LYS A 27 6.70 -11.77 19.89
N ILE A 28 5.92 -10.70 19.95
CA ILE A 28 5.25 -10.11 18.80
C ILE A 28 5.65 -8.64 18.75
N VAL A 29 6.31 -8.23 17.66
CA VAL A 29 6.82 -6.87 17.46
C VAL A 29 6.07 -6.24 16.29
N VAL A 30 5.55 -5.03 16.47
CA VAL A 30 4.82 -4.29 15.44
C VAL A 30 5.40 -2.88 15.35
N LYS A 31 5.89 -2.51 14.17
CA LYS A 31 6.60 -1.23 13.93
C LYS A 31 7.67 -0.95 14.99
N ASP A 32 8.59 -1.91 15.16
CA ASP A 32 9.70 -1.87 16.13
C ASP A 32 9.30 -1.86 17.62
N LYS A 33 8.00 -1.97 17.94
CA LYS A 33 7.51 -2.02 19.32
C LYS A 33 6.98 -3.40 19.67
N GLN A 34 7.46 -3.98 20.76
CA GLN A 34 6.87 -5.20 21.29
C GLN A 34 5.45 -4.91 21.82
N ILE A 35 4.46 -5.64 21.33
CA ILE A 35 3.09 -5.55 21.83
C ILE A 35 2.96 -6.38 23.10
N GLN A 36 2.29 -5.81 24.09
CA GLN A 36 1.83 -6.52 25.28
C GLN A 36 0.36 -6.91 25.11
N PHE A 37 0.03 -8.14 25.49
CA PHE A 37 -1.34 -8.64 25.45
C PHE A 37 -1.85 -8.86 26.87
N ASP A 38 -3.14 -8.56 27.09
CA ASP A 38 -3.81 -8.82 28.37
C ASP A 38 -4.09 -10.32 28.58
N VAL A 39 -4.16 -11.08 27.49
CA VAL A 39 -4.22 -12.55 27.46
C VAL A 39 -3.21 -13.07 26.43
N PRO A 40 -2.59 -14.25 26.65
CA PRO A 40 -1.56 -14.74 25.76
C PRO A 40 -2.09 -14.97 24.33
N PRO A 41 -1.24 -14.80 23.30
CA PRO A 41 -1.51 -15.29 21.96
C PRO A 41 -1.84 -16.78 21.95
N ASN A 42 -2.56 -17.22 20.94
CA ASN A 42 -2.88 -18.63 20.72
C ASN A 42 -2.39 -19.07 19.35
N VAL A 43 -1.99 -20.34 19.21
CA VAL A 43 -1.71 -20.91 17.89
C VAL A 43 -2.81 -21.91 17.57
N ASP A 44 -3.40 -21.76 16.39
CA ASP A 44 -4.34 -22.72 15.83
C ASP A 44 -3.98 -23.02 14.38
N LYS A 45 -3.93 -24.31 14.03
CA LYS A 45 -3.55 -24.78 12.70
C LYS A 45 -2.26 -24.15 12.16
N GLY A 46 -1.27 -23.94 13.03
CA GLY A 46 0.00 -23.31 12.67
C GLY A 46 -0.13 -21.83 12.29
N ARG A 47 -1.15 -21.14 12.81
CA ARG A 47 -1.36 -19.70 12.65
C ARG A 47 -1.48 -19.03 14.01
N THR A 48 -0.74 -17.93 14.16
CA THR A 48 -0.81 -17.09 15.37
C THR A 48 -2.09 -16.27 15.38
N LEU A 49 -2.90 -16.53 16.39
CA LEU A 49 -4.07 -15.77 16.76
C LEU A 49 -3.72 -14.84 17.93
N VAL A 50 -4.16 -13.58 17.85
CA VAL A 50 -3.93 -12.58 18.91
C VAL A 50 -5.22 -11.88 19.32
N PRO A 51 -5.31 -11.37 20.57
CA PRO A 51 -6.39 -10.49 20.99
C PRO A 51 -6.55 -9.31 20.04
N ILE A 52 -7.76 -9.16 19.51
CA ILE A 52 -8.03 -8.22 18.42
C ILE A 52 -7.66 -6.78 18.77
N ARG A 53 -7.97 -6.33 20.00
CA ARG A 53 -7.78 -4.94 20.44
C ARG A 53 -6.31 -4.53 20.41
N ALA A 54 -5.43 -5.33 21.00
CA ALA A 54 -4.00 -5.02 21.07
C ALA A 54 -3.39 -4.92 19.66
N LEU A 55 -3.80 -5.78 18.73
CA LEU A 55 -3.35 -5.72 17.34
C LEU A 55 -3.91 -4.49 16.62
N THR A 56 -5.23 -4.23 16.68
CA THR A 56 -5.84 -3.09 15.98
C THR A 56 -5.27 -1.76 16.45
N ASP A 57 -5.09 -1.59 17.77
CA ASP A 57 -4.50 -0.37 18.35
C ASP A 57 -3.08 -0.13 17.81
N SER A 58 -2.27 -1.20 17.72
CA SER A 58 -0.89 -1.13 17.23
C SER A 58 -0.78 -0.85 15.74
N LEU A 59 -1.79 -1.24 14.96
CA LEU A 59 -1.90 -0.95 13.52
C LEU A 59 -2.54 0.41 13.22
N GLY A 60 -3.04 1.12 14.24
CA GLY A 60 -3.81 2.36 14.07
C GLY A 60 -5.19 2.14 13.45
N ALA A 61 -5.80 0.97 13.69
CA ALA A 61 -7.13 0.62 13.22
C ALA A 61 -8.15 0.69 14.36
N SER A 62 -9.42 0.93 14.03
CA SER A 62 -10.54 0.87 14.96
C SER A 62 -11.29 -0.46 14.86
N ILE A 63 -11.97 -0.85 15.93
CA ILE A 63 -12.69 -2.13 15.99
C ILE A 63 -14.04 -2.00 16.69
N THR A 64 -15.06 -2.59 16.08
CA THR A 64 -16.38 -2.81 16.67
C THR A 64 -16.74 -4.29 16.65
N TRP A 65 -17.23 -4.80 17.78
CA TRP A 65 -17.71 -6.18 17.90
C TRP A 65 -19.24 -6.23 17.94
N ASN A 66 -19.85 -7.01 17.04
CA ASN A 66 -21.27 -7.32 17.08
C ASN A 66 -21.48 -8.69 17.73
N GLN A 67 -22.09 -8.69 18.93
CA GLN A 67 -22.32 -9.91 19.69
C GLN A 67 -23.37 -10.84 19.07
N THR A 68 -24.38 -10.30 18.40
CA THR A 68 -25.48 -11.06 17.80
C THR A 68 -25.01 -11.82 16.57
N SER A 69 -24.29 -11.14 15.66
CA SER A 69 -23.76 -11.77 14.44
C SER A 69 -22.41 -12.45 14.65
N LYS A 70 -21.79 -12.28 15.84
CA LYS A 70 -20.43 -12.74 16.17
C LYS A 70 -19.40 -12.23 15.16
N THR A 71 -19.51 -10.94 14.81
CA THR A 71 -18.68 -10.32 13.77
C THR A 71 -17.85 -9.18 14.34
N ALA A 72 -16.55 -9.24 14.07
CA ALA A 72 -15.62 -8.16 14.26
C ALA A 72 -15.56 -7.30 12.99
N THR A 73 -15.79 -5.99 13.13
CA THR A 73 -15.65 -5.00 12.06
C THR A 73 -14.44 -4.13 12.36
N ILE A 74 -13.35 -4.32 11.61
CA ILE A 74 -12.12 -3.56 11.75
C ILE A 74 -12.08 -2.50 10.63
N ASN A 75 -11.76 -1.25 10.98
CA ASN A 75 -11.63 -0.15 10.01
C ASN A 75 -10.26 0.52 10.11
N LYS A 76 -9.63 0.76 8.97
CA LYS A 76 -8.47 1.64 8.84
C LYS A 76 -8.58 2.38 7.51
N TRP A 77 -8.40 3.71 7.54
CA TRP A 77 -8.74 4.56 6.39
C TRP A 77 -10.20 4.30 5.95
N SER A 78 -10.49 4.25 4.64
CA SER A 78 -11.79 3.85 4.11
C SER A 78 -11.95 2.33 3.95
N GLU A 79 -11.01 1.53 4.47
CA GLU A 79 -10.98 0.08 4.30
C GLU A 79 -11.57 -0.63 5.52
N THR A 80 -12.51 -1.53 5.26
CA THR A 80 -13.22 -2.28 6.31
C THR A 80 -13.02 -3.77 6.08
N VAL A 81 -12.78 -4.53 7.15
CA VAL A 81 -12.84 -6.00 7.11
C VAL A 81 -13.77 -6.53 8.18
N HIS A 82 -14.62 -7.47 7.78
CA HIS A 82 -15.58 -8.18 8.61
C HIS A 82 -15.10 -9.62 8.80
N LEU A 83 -14.88 -9.98 10.07
CA LEU A 83 -14.46 -11.30 10.47
C LEU A 83 -15.51 -11.93 11.39
N THR A 84 -16.14 -12.99 10.91
CA THR A 84 -17.18 -13.70 11.67
C THR A 84 -16.58 -14.94 12.33
N GLU A 85 -16.91 -15.13 13.61
CA GLU A 85 -16.49 -16.31 14.38
C GLU A 85 -16.82 -17.60 13.65
N GLY A 86 -15.87 -18.53 13.61
CA GLY A 86 -16.07 -19.86 13.01
C GLY A 86 -16.18 -19.87 11.49
N LYS A 87 -16.11 -18.71 10.81
CA LYS A 87 -16.10 -18.61 9.35
C LYS A 87 -14.69 -18.39 8.83
N ASN A 88 -14.25 -19.26 7.92
CA ASN A 88 -12.98 -19.13 7.20
C ASN A 88 -13.09 -18.20 5.98
N THR A 89 -14.06 -17.30 5.98
CA THR A 89 -14.24 -16.29 4.92
C THR A 89 -14.42 -14.95 5.59
N ALA A 90 -13.56 -14.01 5.22
CA ALA A 90 -13.69 -12.60 5.57
C ALA A 90 -14.37 -11.86 4.41
N TYR A 91 -15.23 -10.91 4.74
CA TYR A 91 -15.75 -9.93 3.78
C TYR A 91 -15.04 -8.61 4.01
N TYR A 92 -14.76 -7.86 2.97
CA TYR A 92 -14.06 -6.59 3.11
C TYR A 92 -14.50 -5.57 2.06
N MET A 93 -14.28 -4.30 2.36
CA MET A 93 -14.39 -3.20 1.42
C MET A 93 -13.04 -2.53 1.26
N LYS A 94 -12.58 -2.37 0.02
CA LYS A 94 -11.37 -1.64 -0.35
C LYS A 94 -11.60 -0.92 -1.67
N ALA A 95 -11.14 0.32 -1.80
CA ALA A 95 -11.38 1.15 -2.99
C ALA A 95 -12.86 1.18 -3.45
N ASN A 96 -13.80 1.26 -2.48
CA ASN A 96 -15.25 1.23 -2.72
C ASN A 96 -15.77 -0.06 -3.41
N GLN A 97 -15.02 -1.16 -3.31
CA GLN A 97 -15.43 -2.47 -3.83
C GLN A 97 -15.58 -3.47 -2.68
N SER A 98 -16.73 -4.15 -2.62
CA SER A 98 -16.98 -5.25 -1.69
C SER A 98 -16.44 -6.55 -2.26
N ASN A 99 -15.63 -7.25 -1.48
CA ASN A 99 -15.00 -8.51 -1.86
C ASN A 99 -14.97 -9.49 -0.69
N LYS A 100 -14.52 -10.72 -0.96
CA LYS A 100 -14.29 -11.75 0.06
C LYS A 100 -12.93 -12.39 -0.10
N ILE A 101 -12.39 -12.89 1.01
CA ILE A 101 -11.09 -13.58 1.05
C ILE A 101 -11.17 -14.76 2.01
N ASN A 102 -10.52 -15.86 1.67
CA ASN A 102 -10.45 -17.04 2.53
C ASN A 102 -9.40 -16.86 3.62
N LEU A 103 -9.71 -17.37 4.81
CA LEU A 103 -8.82 -17.38 5.97
C LEU A 103 -8.32 -18.80 6.20
N ASP A 104 -7.03 -18.94 6.49
CA ASP A 104 -6.44 -20.21 6.93
C ASP A 104 -7.04 -20.69 8.26
N VAL A 105 -7.37 -19.72 9.12
CA VAL A 105 -8.03 -19.94 10.40
C VAL A 105 -9.05 -18.82 10.66
N SER A 106 -10.22 -19.19 11.18
CA SER A 106 -11.27 -18.24 11.52
C SER A 106 -10.96 -17.49 12.83
N VAL A 107 -11.72 -16.41 13.04
CA VAL A 107 -11.77 -15.74 14.34
C VAL A 107 -12.33 -16.68 15.39
N LYS A 108 -11.74 -16.63 16.59
CA LYS A 108 -12.15 -17.44 17.74
C LYS A 108 -12.52 -16.57 18.92
N ILE A 109 -13.46 -17.06 19.73
CA ILE A 109 -13.71 -16.52 21.06
C ILE A 109 -13.13 -17.51 22.07
N ILE A 110 -12.11 -17.09 22.81
CA ILE A 110 -11.45 -17.90 23.84
C ILE A 110 -11.54 -17.11 25.14
N ASN A 111 -12.13 -17.69 26.19
CA ASN A 111 -12.29 -17.03 27.50
C ASN A 111 -12.85 -15.61 27.40
N ASN A 112 -13.90 -15.44 26.59
CA ASN A 112 -14.57 -14.14 26.35
C ASN A 112 -13.67 -13.06 25.72
N ARG A 113 -12.62 -13.47 25.01
CA ARG A 113 -11.74 -12.62 24.20
C ARG A 113 -11.81 -13.02 22.74
N VAL A 114 -11.90 -12.03 21.85
CA VAL A 114 -11.91 -12.23 20.40
C VAL A 114 -10.47 -12.28 19.90
N TYR A 115 -10.14 -13.39 19.25
CA TYR A 115 -8.83 -13.69 18.68
C TYR A 115 -8.89 -13.67 17.16
N VAL A 116 -7.99 -12.91 16.53
CA VAL A 116 -7.91 -12.77 15.07
C VAL A 116 -6.58 -13.30 14.53
N PRO A 117 -6.52 -13.77 13.27
CA PRO A 117 -5.28 -14.21 12.67
C PRO A 117 -4.39 -13.00 12.40
N LEU A 118 -3.27 -12.91 13.13
CA LEU A 118 -2.38 -11.74 13.11
C LEU A 118 -1.86 -11.46 11.71
N ARG A 119 -1.38 -12.51 11.03
CA ARG A 119 -0.79 -12.39 9.69
C ARG A 119 -1.80 -11.84 8.70
N PHE A 120 -3.00 -12.42 8.67
CA PHE A 120 -4.07 -11.98 7.78
C PHE A 120 -4.39 -10.50 7.99
N LEU A 121 -4.70 -10.10 9.23
CA LEU A 121 -5.15 -8.74 9.50
C LEU A 121 -4.04 -7.70 9.23
N SER A 122 -2.80 -8.05 9.55
CA SER A 122 -1.64 -7.18 9.28
C SER A 122 -1.42 -7.01 7.77
N GLN A 123 -1.39 -8.12 7.01
CA GLN A 123 -1.19 -8.09 5.56
C GLN A 123 -2.35 -7.43 4.81
N PHE A 124 -3.58 -7.58 5.29
CA PHE A 124 -4.75 -6.92 4.73
C PHE A 124 -4.56 -5.39 4.67
N TYR A 125 -4.03 -4.81 5.75
CA TYR A 125 -3.70 -3.38 5.83
C TYR A 125 -2.30 -3.03 5.31
N GLY A 126 -1.68 -3.91 4.51
CA GLY A 126 -0.43 -3.65 3.81
C GLY A 126 0.85 -3.89 4.60
N TYR A 127 0.78 -4.35 5.85
CA TYR A 127 2.00 -4.65 6.62
C TYR A 127 2.67 -5.95 6.17
N GLN A 128 3.99 -5.99 6.26
CA GLN A 128 4.77 -7.21 6.06
C GLN A 128 4.83 -8.02 7.36
N VAL A 129 4.79 -9.35 7.26
CA VAL A 129 4.84 -10.23 8.44
C VAL A 129 5.92 -11.28 8.25
N ALA A 130 6.94 -11.24 9.12
CA ALA A 130 8.05 -12.19 9.16
C ALA A 130 8.05 -12.98 10.47
N GLU A 131 8.51 -14.22 10.41
CA GLU A 131 8.80 -15.04 11.58
C GLU A 131 10.33 -15.16 11.67
N ILE A 132 10.92 -14.68 12.77
CA ILE A 132 12.37 -14.73 13.00
C ILE A 132 12.61 -15.44 14.33
N GLY A 133 13.15 -16.66 14.26
CA GLY A 133 13.24 -17.54 15.43
C GLY A 133 11.83 -17.87 15.95
N ASP A 134 11.59 -17.56 17.21
CA ASP A 134 10.29 -17.72 17.89
C ASP A 134 9.49 -16.41 17.96
N SER A 135 9.91 -15.37 17.23
CA SER A 135 9.28 -14.05 17.23
C SER A 135 8.50 -13.80 15.94
N VAL A 136 7.34 -13.15 16.06
CA VAL A 136 6.57 -12.62 14.92
C VAL A 136 6.82 -11.12 14.81
N ILE A 137 7.21 -10.66 13.63
CA ILE A 137 7.52 -9.26 13.35
C ILE A 137 6.57 -8.74 12.28
N VAL A 138 5.82 -7.69 12.61
CA VAL A 138 4.95 -6.95 11.69
C VAL A 138 5.62 -5.62 11.35
N ASN A 139 6.08 -5.50 10.12
CA ASN A 139 6.86 -4.37 9.63
C ASN A 139 6.07 -3.51 8.67
N SER A 140 6.55 -2.27 8.55
CA SER A 140 6.24 -1.37 7.45
C SER A 140 6.27 -2.07 6.08
N PRO A 141 5.43 -1.64 5.11
CA PRO A 141 5.53 -2.11 3.73
C PRO A 141 6.85 -1.71 3.05
N LEU A 142 7.54 -0.70 3.58
CA LEU A 142 8.80 -0.19 3.04
C LEU A 142 10.00 -0.83 3.75
N THR A 143 10.94 -1.31 2.94
CA THR A 143 12.26 -1.74 3.41
C THR A 143 13.08 -0.56 3.94
N PRO A 144 14.12 -0.78 4.76
CA PRO A 144 14.99 0.30 5.23
C PRO A 144 15.62 1.13 4.12
N SER A 145 15.96 0.51 2.98
CA SER A 145 16.52 1.20 1.81
C SER A 145 15.49 2.13 1.15
N GLU A 146 14.25 1.65 1.02
CA GLU A 146 13.15 2.44 0.44
C GLU A 146 12.77 3.61 1.35
N ARG A 147 12.73 3.40 2.67
CA ARG A 147 12.59 4.50 3.63
C ARG A 147 13.73 5.50 3.51
N ASN A 148 14.98 5.05 3.33
CA ASN A 148 16.09 5.98 3.13
C ASN A 148 15.88 6.83 1.87
N ILE A 149 15.43 6.24 0.76
CA ILE A 149 15.06 6.99 -0.47
C ILE A 149 13.96 8.03 -0.17
N LEU A 150 12.89 7.62 0.53
CA LEU A 150 11.73 8.48 0.76
C LEU A 150 11.91 9.52 1.87
N TYR A 151 12.78 9.32 2.86
CA TYR A 151 12.93 10.28 3.97
C TYR A 151 14.22 11.10 3.89
N ARG A 152 15.27 10.56 3.26
CA ARG A 152 16.63 11.14 3.30
C ARG A 152 17.30 11.21 1.93
N GLY A 153 16.75 10.53 0.92
CA GLY A 153 17.33 10.41 -0.40
C GLY A 153 17.19 11.67 -1.27
N ASP A 154 17.91 11.66 -2.39
CA ASP A 154 17.83 12.71 -3.41
C ASP A 154 16.40 12.84 -3.97
N LEU A 155 16.01 14.08 -4.28
CA LEU A 155 14.65 14.39 -4.74
C LEU A 155 14.25 13.62 -6.01
N ALA A 156 15.16 13.51 -6.99
CA ALA A 156 14.85 12.82 -8.24
C ALA A 156 14.71 11.31 -8.02
N GLN A 157 15.54 10.73 -7.14
CA GLN A 157 15.41 9.31 -6.76
C GLN A 157 14.11 9.05 -6.02
N ALA A 158 13.72 9.94 -5.10
CA ALA A 158 12.45 9.83 -4.37
C ALA A 158 11.26 9.91 -5.34
N ARG A 159 11.19 10.92 -6.21
CA ARG A 159 10.13 11.02 -7.24
C ARG A 159 10.07 9.79 -8.14
N LYS A 160 11.23 9.27 -8.58
CA LYS A 160 11.28 8.03 -9.38
C LYS A 160 10.66 6.84 -8.63
N PHE A 161 10.99 6.70 -7.36
CA PHE A 161 10.44 5.64 -6.51
C PHE A 161 8.92 5.81 -6.35
N VAL A 162 8.48 7.02 -5.98
CA VAL A 162 7.06 7.33 -5.76
C VAL A 162 6.22 7.09 -7.01
N MET A 163 6.68 7.51 -8.19
CA MET A 163 5.96 7.29 -9.46
C MET A 163 5.75 5.82 -9.77
N ASN A 164 6.66 4.94 -9.35
CA ASN A 164 6.53 3.50 -9.56
C ASN A 164 5.76 2.78 -8.45
N TYR A 165 5.92 3.21 -7.20
CA TYR A 165 5.43 2.51 -6.01
C TYR A 165 4.12 3.09 -5.46
N GLY A 166 4.00 4.42 -5.38
CA GLY A 166 2.89 5.10 -4.70
C GLY A 166 1.51 4.69 -5.23
N PRO A 167 1.24 4.85 -6.54
CA PRO A 167 -0.07 4.49 -7.11
C PRO A 167 -0.45 3.01 -6.96
N LYS A 168 0.55 2.11 -6.85
CA LYS A 168 0.33 0.65 -6.72
C LYS A 168 0.07 0.20 -5.28
N SER A 169 0.49 1.01 -4.31
CA SER A 169 0.49 0.66 -2.89
C SER A 169 -0.48 1.49 -2.05
N ALA A 170 -1.13 2.49 -2.66
CA ALA A 170 -1.89 3.46 -1.90
C ALA A 170 -3.18 2.89 -1.31
N HIS A 171 -3.53 3.43 -0.15
CA HIS A 171 -4.81 3.25 0.52
C HIS A 171 -5.66 4.51 0.37
N PHE A 172 -6.98 4.40 0.53
CA PHE A 172 -7.87 5.55 0.42
C PHE A 172 -8.30 6.00 1.81
N GLU A 173 -8.02 7.25 2.19
CA GLU A 173 -8.50 7.83 3.45
C GLU A 173 -10.02 8.00 3.45
N ASN A 174 -10.57 8.39 2.30
CA ASN A 174 -11.98 8.63 2.08
C ASN A 174 -12.52 7.66 1.03
N LYS A 175 -13.85 7.54 0.90
CA LYS A 175 -14.46 6.66 -0.11
C LYS A 175 -13.93 7.01 -1.52
N ALA A 176 -13.30 6.04 -2.17
CA ALA A 176 -12.78 6.18 -3.53
C ALA A 176 -13.91 6.48 -4.52
N ILE A 177 -13.66 7.37 -5.49
CA ILE A 177 -14.57 7.60 -6.61
C ILE A 177 -14.11 6.75 -7.81
N PRO A 178 -15.04 6.12 -8.55
CA PRO A 178 -14.71 5.29 -9.70
C PRO A 178 -14.32 6.15 -10.92
N TYR A 179 -13.59 5.56 -11.87
CA TYR A 179 -13.40 6.14 -13.19
C TYR A 179 -14.74 6.21 -13.93
N MET A 180 -15.00 7.30 -14.67
CA MET A 180 -16.29 7.48 -15.36
C MET A 180 -16.22 6.99 -16.81
N HIS A 181 -15.02 6.89 -17.39
CA HIS A 181 -14.86 6.54 -18.81
C HIS A 181 -13.64 5.67 -19.04
N GLU A 182 -13.76 4.70 -19.95
CA GLU A 182 -12.62 4.07 -20.62
C GLU A 182 -12.23 4.93 -21.82
N ARG A 183 -10.93 5.20 -21.99
CA ARG A 183 -10.39 5.90 -23.17
C ARG A 183 -9.49 4.97 -23.97
N GLU A 184 -9.37 5.23 -25.27
CA GLU A 184 -8.31 4.63 -26.07
C GLU A 184 -6.97 5.26 -25.70
N GLY A 185 -5.98 4.42 -25.37
CA GLY A 185 -4.68 4.86 -24.89
C GLY A 185 -4.64 5.10 -23.38
N PHE A 186 -3.60 5.78 -22.92
CA PHE A 186 -3.47 6.18 -21.52
C PHE A 186 -2.81 7.55 -21.43
N GLU A 187 -3.19 8.32 -20.42
CA GLU A 187 -2.45 9.52 -20.01
C GLU A 187 -2.32 9.52 -18.49
N THR A 188 -1.12 9.79 -18.03
CA THR A 188 -0.81 9.92 -16.61
C THR A 188 0.08 11.13 -16.40
N THR A 189 -0.36 12.05 -15.56
CA THR A 189 0.45 13.21 -15.16
C THR A 189 0.66 13.23 -13.66
N PHE A 190 1.92 13.16 -13.25
CA PHE A 190 2.32 13.45 -11.89
C PHE A 190 2.57 14.96 -11.74
N PHE A 191 1.99 15.57 -10.71
CA PHE A 191 2.34 16.91 -10.27
C PHE A 191 2.91 16.88 -8.85
N PHE A 192 4.15 17.30 -8.73
CA PHE A 192 4.84 17.42 -7.45
C PHE A 192 4.95 18.91 -7.10
N PRO A 193 4.49 19.35 -5.92
CA PRO A 193 4.93 20.63 -5.37
C PRO A 193 6.46 20.72 -5.40
N ILE A 194 7.01 21.86 -5.80
CA ILE A 194 8.46 22.03 -5.89
C ILE A 194 9.12 21.72 -4.53
N GLY A 195 10.15 20.87 -4.57
CA GLY A 195 10.86 20.32 -3.42
C GLY A 195 10.18 19.11 -2.75
N GLU A 196 9.01 18.68 -3.20
CA GLU A 196 8.26 17.55 -2.65
C GLU A 196 8.29 16.33 -3.59
N ALA A 197 8.32 15.14 -2.99
CA ALA A 197 8.21 13.84 -3.63
C ALA A 197 7.14 12.97 -2.94
N ASN A 198 7.01 13.09 -1.62
CA ASN A 198 6.13 12.25 -0.81
C ASN A 198 4.67 12.74 -0.81
N ARG A 199 4.43 13.94 -1.35
CA ARG A 199 3.11 14.52 -1.58
C ARG A 199 2.99 14.93 -3.04
N PHE A 200 1.96 14.45 -3.73
CA PHE A 200 1.82 14.69 -5.15
C PHE A 200 0.37 14.52 -5.62
N PHE A 201 0.02 15.21 -6.70
CA PHE A 201 -1.18 14.91 -7.45
C PHE A 201 -0.85 13.93 -8.56
N LEU A 202 -1.80 13.04 -8.84
CA LEU A 202 -1.78 12.17 -10.00
C LEU A 202 -3.08 12.37 -10.75
N ILE A 203 -2.96 12.76 -12.01
CA ILE A 203 -4.07 12.68 -12.95
C ILE A 203 -3.90 11.39 -13.74
N THR A 204 -4.93 10.55 -13.70
CA THR A 204 -5.08 9.37 -14.56
C THR A 204 -6.46 9.46 -15.19
N ASP A 205 -6.50 9.59 -16.51
CA ASP A 205 -7.72 9.79 -17.30
C ASP A 205 -8.56 10.98 -16.80
N ASP A 206 -9.70 10.72 -16.16
CA ASP A 206 -10.65 11.72 -15.65
C ASP A 206 -10.59 11.91 -14.13
N ASN A 207 -9.65 11.25 -13.45
CA ASN A 207 -9.49 11.30 -12.01
C ASN A 207 -8.21 12.06 -11.64
N VAL A 208 -8.35 13.01 -10.72
CA VAL A 208 -7.22 13.58 -9.98
C VAL A 208 -7.24 13.08 -8.55
N SER A 209 -6.10 12.58 -8.09
CA SER A 209 -5.91 12.09 -6.72
C SER A 209 -4.71 12.79 -6.09
N PHE A 210 -4.82 13.18 -4.83
CA PHE A 210 -3.70 13.66 -4.03
C PHE A 210 -3.22 12.56 -3.09
N TYR A 211 -1.95 12.21 -3.23
CA TYR A 211 -1.26 11.18 -2.48
C TYR A 211 -0.37 11.82 -1.43
N GLU A 212 -0.33 11.21 -0.24
CA GLU A 212 0.57 11.58 0.85
C GLU A 212 1.20 10.33 1.46
N LEU A 213 2.51 10.35 1.71
CA LEU A 213 3.17 9.35 2.53
C LEU A 213 2.87 9.61 4.02
N LYS A 214 2.12 8.71 4.66
CA LYS A 214 1.77 8.75 6.09
C LYS A 214 2.16 7.41 6.74
N ASP A 215 3.04 7.45 7.74
CA ASP A 215 3.52 6.26 8.48
C ASP A 215 3.99 5.10 7.58
N ASP A 216 4.83 5.40 6.58
CA ASP A 216 5.30 4.49 5.52
C ASP A 216 4.23 3.99 4.52
N PHE A 217 3.00 4.47 4.59
CA PHE A 217 1.95 4.15 3.62
C PHE A 217 1.66 5.33 2.72
N PHE A 218 1.52 5.10 1.41
CA PHE A 218 0.88 6.08 0.55
C PHE A 218 -0.63 6.06 0.81
N VAL A 219 -1.21 7.23 1.01
CA VAL A 219 -2.62 7.41 1.28
C VAL A 219 -3.17 8.47 0.32
N ILE A 220 -4.25 8.14 -0.39
CA ILE A 220 -5.03 9.08 -1.17
C ILE A 220 -5.95 9.81 -0.22
N THR A 221 -5.66 11.09 0.02
CA THR A 221 -6.36 11.91 1.03
C THR A 221 -7.40 12.84 0.42
N TRP A 222 -7.27 13.09 -0.88
CA TRP A 222 -8.26 13.80 -1.68
C TRP A 222 -8.33 13.20 -3.08
N GLN A 223 -9.53 13.15 -3.65
CA GLN A 223 -9.77 12.73 -5.03
C GLN A 223 -10.95 13.52 -5.60
N ALA A 224 -10.93 13.79 -6.91
CA ALA A 224 -12.02 14.44 -7.62
C ALA A 224 -12.03 14.06 -9.11
N HIS A 225 -13.18 14.22 -9.76
CA HIS A 225 -13.30 14.09 -11.21
C HIS A 225 -12.92 15.38 -11.92
N ILE A 226 -12.36 15.22 -13.12
CA ILE A 226 -12.12 16.30 -14.07
C ILE A 226 -13.16 16.16 -15.20
N PRO A 227 -13.99 17.18 -15.47
CA PRO A 227 -14.99 17.11 -16.54
C PRO A 227 -14.34 16.80 -17.90
N VAL A 228 -14.76 15.71 -18.53
CA VAL A 228 -14.29 15.31 -19.86
C VAL A 228 -15.18 15.98 -20.91
N GLY A 229 -14.60 16.51 -21.98
CA GLY A 229 -15.44 17.08 -23.06
C GLY A 229 -14.70 17.82 -24.16
N GLN A 230 -13.80 18.77 -23.87
CA GLN A 230 -13.17 19.61 -24.92
C GLN A 230 -11.79 20.23 -24.57
N LYS A 231 -11.06 19.78 -23.54
CA LYS A 231 -9.75 20.35 -23.13
C LYS A 231 -8.79 19.32 -22.54
N ASP A 232 -7.50 19.66 -22.53
CA ASP A 232 -6.42 18.95 -21.79
C ASP A 232 -6.81 18.85 -20.30
N THR A 233 -6.84 17.63 -19.75
CA THR A 233 -7.25 17.34 -18.37
C THR A 233 -6.37 18.04 -17.35
N ASP A 234 -5.09 18.20 -17.66
CA ASP A 234 -4.16 18.92 -16.81
C ASP A 234 -4.55 20.40 -16.74
N GLN A 235 -4.94 21.00 -17.86
CA GLN A 235 -5.39 22.40 -17.89
C GLN A 235 -6.65 22.61 -17.06
N LEU A 236 -7.62 21.69 -17.13
CA LEU A 236 -8.85 21.79 -16.35
C LEU A 236 -8.59 21.67 -14.84
N PHE A 237 -7.68 20.78 -14.44
CA PHE A 237 -7.24 20.69 -13.06
C PHE A 237 -6.58 22.00 -12.58
N LEU A 238 -5.72 22.59 -13.41
CA LEU A 238 -5.05 23.87 -13.11
C LEU A 238 -6.04 25.05 -13.04
N GLU A 239 -7.09 25.04 -13.87
CA GLU A 239 -8.22 25.98 -13.81
C GLU A 239 -9.16 25.71 -12.61
N ASN A 240 -8.84 24.74 -11.75
CA ASN A 240 -9.64 24.31 -10.60
C ASN A 240 -11.07 23.84 -10.98
N LYS A 241 -11.22 23.26 -12.17
CA LYS A 241 -12.50 22.71 -12.65
C LYS A 241 -12.57 21.23 -12.32
N VAL A 242 -13.02 20.92 -11.11
CA VAL A 242 -13.20 19.54 -10.63
C VAL A 242 -14.61 19.35 -10.05
N THR A 243 -15.12 18.11 -10.11
CA THR A 243 -16.43 17.70 -9.56
C THR A 243 -16.28 16.49 -8.66
N ASP A 244 -17.35 16.13 -7.94
CA ASP A 244 -17.47 14.85 -7.21
C ASP A 244 -16.30 14.54 -6.27
N ALA A 245 -15.86 15.56 -5.53
CA ALA A 245 -14.69 15.46 -4.68
C ALA A 245 -14.95 14.69 -3.37
N THR A 246 -13.95 13.94 -2.93
CA THR A 246 -13.89 13.23 -1.66
C THR A 246 -12.62 13.65 -0.90
N GLY A 247 -12.74 13.87 0.41
CA GLY A 247 -11.66 14.41 1.24
C GLY A 247 -11.47 15.92 1.16
N THR A 248 -10.43 16.44 1.79
CA THR A 248 -10.13 17.89 1.82
C THR A 248 -9.10 18.21 0.75
N LYS A 249 -9.44 19.09 -0.20
CA LYS A 249 -8.51 19.51 -1.25
C LYS A 249 -7.25 20.13 -0.61
N PRO A 250 -6.04 19.67 -0.96
CA PRO A 250 -4.81 20.27 -0.44
C PRO A 250 -4.66 21.73 -0.90
N ASP A 251 -4.29 22.60 0.04
CA ASP A 251 -3.86 23.97 -0.24
C ASP A 251 -2.41 23.95 -0.75
N ASN A 252 -2.22 24.05 -2.07
CA ASN A 252 -0.90 24.08 -2.68
C ASN A 252 -0.47 25.51 -2.99
N LYS A 253 0.59 25.98 -2.31
CA LYS A 253 1.17 27.33 -2.46
C LYS A 253 2.53 27.31 -3.14
N LYS A 254 2.86 26.23 -3.85
CA LYS A 254 4.12 26.06 -4.56
C LYS A 254 3.86 25.90 -6.04
N ASP A 255 4.82 26.31 -6.85
CA ASP A 255 4.92 25.83 -8.23
C ASP A 255 4.87 24.30 -8.26
N LEU A 256 4.42 23.73 -9.37
CA LEU A 256 4.34 22.28 -9.57
C LEU A 256 5.38 21.86 -10.62
N PHE A 257 6.22 20.89 -10.28
CA PHE A 257 6.93 20.09 -11.28
C PHE A 257 5.95 19.06 -11.84
N PHE A 258 5.87 18.92 -13.17
CA PHE A 258 5.05 17.89 -13.78
C PHE A 258 5.89 16.90 -14.58
N TYR A 259 5.44 15.64 -14.57
CA TYR A 259 5.94 14.57 -15.43
C TYR A 259 4.75 13.84 -16.03
N ARG A 260 4.53 14.06 -17.32
CA ARG A 260 3.43 13.48 -18.10
C ARG A 260 3.96 12.32 -18.92
N THR A 261 3.26 11.19 -18.88
CA THR A 261 3.43 10.08 -19.81
C THR A 261 2.10 9.80 -20.46
N SER A 262 2.05 9.85 -21.79
CA SER A 262 0.88 9.46 -22.55
C SER A 262 1.24 8.44 -23.62
N GLY A 263 0.28 7.59 -23.99
CA GLY A 263 0.49 6.59 -25.01
C GLY A 263 -0.77 6.27 -25.78
N LEU A 264 -0.60 6.02 -27.06
CA LEU A 264 -1.65 5.56 -27.96
C LEU A 264 -1.06 4.54 -28.93
N MET A 265 -1.66 3.36 -29.00
CA MET A 265 -1.17 2.23 -29.78
C MET A 265 0.31 1.93 -29.49
N THR A 266 1.20 2.13 -30.45
CA THR A 266 2.66 1.90 -30.32
C THR A 266 3.45 3.16 -29.99
N SER A 267 2.78 4.30 -29.79
CA SER A 267 3.42 5.57 -29.48
C SER A 267 3.40 5.86 -27.98
N THR A 268 4.50 6.40 -27.46
CA THR A 268 4.61 6.90 -26.10
C THR A 268 5.27 8.27 -26.11
N ASN A 269 4.65 9.24 -25.47
CA ASN A 269 5.18 10.58 -25.26
C ASN A 269 5.46 10.78 -23.78
N ILE A 270 6.61 11.38 -23.48
CA ILE A 270 7.01 11.75 -22.13
C ILE A 270 7.36 13.24 -22.17
N THR A 271 6.79 14.00 -21.25
CA THR A 271 7.05 15.44 -21.13
C THR A 271 7.29 15.79 -19.67
N ALA A 272 8.31 16.60 -19.41
CA ALA A 272 8.59 17.14 -18.07
C ALA A 272 8.68 18.67 -18.11
N GLY A 273 8.23 19.31 -17.03
CA GLY A 273 8.23 20.76 -16.94
C GLY A 273 7.86 21.29 -15.56
N LYS A 274 7.63 22.60 -15.50
CA LYS A 274 7.12 23.31 -14.33
C LYS A 274 5.88 24.11 -14.69
N ILE A 275 4.97 24.21 -13.74
CA ILE A 275 3.83 25.11 -13.77
C ILE A 275 3.97 26.07 -12.60
N SER A 276 4.02 27.37 -12.89
CA SER A 276 4.00 28.37 -11.83
C SER A 276 2.59 28.57 -11.28
N LEU A 277 2.51 29.17 -10.08
CA LEU A 277 1.23 29.46 -9.42
C LEU A 277 0.24 30.30 -10.25
N ASP A 278 0.74 31.09 -11.20
CA ASP A 278 -0.07 31.87 -12.16
C ASP A 278 -0.58 31.02 -13.35
N GLY A 279 -0.31 29.72 -13.35
CA GLY A 279 -0.70 28.77 -14.41
C GLY A 279 0.24 28.73 -15.62
N LYS A 280 1.35 29.48 -15.62
CA LYS A 280 2.28 29.46 -16.74
C LYS A 280 3.06 28.15 -16.79
N ILE A 281 2.93 27.44 -17.91
CA ILE A 281 3.62 26.18 -18.18
C ILE A 281 4.98 26.46 -18.82
N THR A 282 6.04 25.83 -18.30
CA THR A 282 7.38 25.81 -18.89
C THR A 282 7.83 24.37 -19.06
N GLN A 283 7.97 23.93 -20.31
CA GLN A 283 8.47 22.59 -20.63
C GLN A 283 10.01 22.58 -20.62
N PHE A 284 10.60 21.54 -20.05
CA PHE A 284 12.06 21.36 -20.00
C PHE A 284 12.56 20.17 -20.80
N GLY A 285 11.73 19.17 -21.05
CA GLY A 285 12.12 18.04 -21.86
C GLY A 285 10.93 17.29 -22.45
N VAL A 286 11.19 16.66 -23.58
CA VAL A 286 10.24 15.80 -24.28
C VAL A 286 10.96 14.59 -24.84
N LYS A 287 10.28 13.44 -24.85
CA LYS A 287 10.71 12.24 -25.55
C LYS A 287 9.51 11.56 -26.18
N ARG A 288 9.59 11.28 -27.48
CA ARG A 288 8.58 10.53 -28.23
C ARG A 288 9.18 9.24 -28.75
N ILE A 289 8.52 8.14 -28.43
CA ILE A 289 8.88 6.78 -28.82
C ILE A 289 7.77 6.23 -29.72
N VAL A 290 8.13 5.59 -30.83
CA VAL A 290 7.19 4.87 -31.70
C VAL A 290 7.73 3.48 -31.94
N GLY A 291 6.98 2.45 -31.51
CA GLY A 291 7.50 1.10 -31.41
C GLY A 291 8.66 1.07 -30.41
N ASN A 292 9.86 0.73 -30.88
CA ASN A 292 11.08 0.70 -30.06
C ASN A 292 12.05 1.84 -30.40
N GLU A 293 11.65 2.78 -31.25
CA GLU A 293 12.53 3.85 -31.75
C GLU A 293 12.19 5.20 -31.12
N VAL A 294 13.22 5.89 -30.64
CA VAL A 294 13.12 7.30 -30.22
C VAL A 294 13.02 8.15 -31.48
N LYS A 295 11.87 8.82 -31.66
CA LYS A 295 11.61 9.71 -32.79
C LYS A 295 11.86 11.18 -32.47
N GLU A 296 11.81 11.54 -31.20
CA GLU A 296 12.10 12.88 -30.70
C GLU A 296 12.66 12.78 -29.30
N GLU A 297 13.71 13.53 -29.01
CA GLU A 297 14.25 13.70 -27.67
C GLU A 297 14.93 15.07 -27.60
N SER A 298 14.48 15.93 -26.70
CA SER A 298 15.10 17.23 -26.48
C SER A 298 14.96 17.67 -25.02
N GLY A 299 15.88 18.52 -24.57
CA GLY A 299 15.87 19.06 -23.22
C GLY A 299 16.20 18.00 -22.15
N SER A 300 15.59 18.12 -20.98
CA SER A 300 15.83 17.24 -19.82
C SER A 300 14.53 16.65 -19.27
N LEU A 301 14.52 15.32 -19.12
CA LEU A 301 13.48 14.57 -18.40
C LEU A 301 13.92 14.21 -16.97
N ALA A 302 14.88 14.94 -16.41
CA ALA A 302 15.26 14.77 -15.01
C ALA A 302 14.05 15.03 -14.10
N LEU A 303 13.87 14.21 -13.06
CA LEU A 303 12.75 14.31 -12.12
C LEU A 303 12.90 15.43 -11.09
N LYS A 304 13.79 16.39 -11.34
CA LYS A 304 13.95 17.61 -10.54
C LYS A 304 14.53 18.72 -11.40
N LEU A 305 14.26 19.97 -11.03
CA LEU A 305 14.92 21.13 -11.66
C LEU A 305 16.39 21.20 -11.22
N PRO A 306 17.30 21.83 -12.01
CA PRO A 306 18.73 21.88 -11.70
C PRO A 306 19.09 22.36 -10.29
N ASN A 307 18.34 23.34 -9.76
CA ASN A 307 18.56 23.93 -8.44
C ASN A 307 17.43 23.59 -7.45
N GLU A 308 16.63 22.56 -7.74
CA GLU A 308 15.55 22.15 -6.87
C GLU A 308 16.07 21.31 -5.70
N THR A 309 15.90 21.85 -4.50
CA THR A 309 16.24 21.16 -3.25
C THR A 309 15.00 20.52 -2.63
N ARG A 310 15.18 19.33 -2.06
CA ARG A 310 14.12 18.65 -1.33
C ARG A 310 13.73 19.45 -0.07
N SER A 311 12.43 19.76 0.07
CA SER A 311 11.89 20.45 1.25
C SER A 311 11.32 19.50 2.31
N GLU A 312 11.06 18.24 1.95
CA GLU A 312 10.47 17.23 2.85
C GLU A 312 11.50 16.47 3.69
N ALA A 313 12.78 16.84 3.60
CA ALA A 313 13.82 16.29 4.44
C ALA A 313 13.68 16.86 5.86
N SER A 314 12.82 16.24 6.68
CA SER A 314 12.77 16.51 8.11
C SER A 314 13.55 15.47 8.88
N ASN A 315 14.32 15.96 9.85
CA ASN A 315 14.99 15.21 10.90
C ASN A 315 14.02 14.22 11.55
N GLN A 316 14.12 12.94 11.19
CA GLN A 316 13.74 11.81 12.03
C GLN A 316 15.00 11.07 12.43
#